data_AF-A0A2H0YF00-F1
#
_entry.id   AF-A0A2H0YF00-F1
#
_cell.length_a   1.000
_cell.length_b   1.000
_cell.length_c   1.000
_cell.angle_alpha   90.00
_cell.angle_beta   90.00
_cell.angle_gamma   90.00
#
_symmetry.space_group_name_H-M   'P 1'
#
loop_
_entity.id
_entity.type
_entity.pdbx_description
1 polymer ?
#
loop_
_entity_poly.entity_id
_entity_poly.type
_entity_poly.pdbx_seq_one_letter_code
_entity_poly.pdbx_strand_id
1 'polypeptide(L)'
;MAITIVQKGRRKKLILWVGFVIVLIALASIFYFVFLGAKPPVSEKPQEAVPVVSEELKKLDIKWEILKDERFQALESFPDISSLTVEESGRENPFVPY
;
A
#
# COMPACT_ATOMS: atom_id res chain seq x y z
N MET A 1 39.30 -7.09 60.43
CA MET A 1 39.01 -7.36 58.99
C MET A 1 37.52 -7.59 58.68
N ALA A 2 36.57 -7.35 59.59
CA ALA A 2 35.14 -7.57 59.30
C ALA A 2 34.49 -6.46 58.45
N ILE A 3 34.97 -5.21 58.59
CA ILE A 3 34.37 -4.02 57.95
C ILE A 3 34.57 -4.03 56.42
N THR A 4 35.68 -4.58 55.93
CA THR A 4 35.99 -4.67 54.49
C THR A 4 35.09 -5.67 53.76
N ILE A 5 34.63 -6.73 54.43
CA ILE A 5 33.74 -7.76 53.84
C ILE A 5 32.33 -7.21 53.60
N VAL A 6 31.82 -6.41 54.56
CA VAL A 6 30.49 -5.78 54.47
C VAL A 6 30.44 -4.75 53.33
N GLN A 7 31.51 -3.96 53.13
CA GLN A 7 31.63 -3.04 52.00
C GLN A 7 31.69 -3.76 50.64
N LYS A 8 32.41 -4.90 50.57
CA LYS A 8 32.53 -5.71 49.35
C LYS A 8 31.18 -6.30 48.92
N GLY A 9 30.34 -6.71 49.88
CA GLY A 9 28.98 -7.21 49.61
C GLY A 9 28.01 -6.14 49.09
N ARG A 10 28.06 -4.92 49.65
CA ARG A 10 27.22 -3.79 49.20
C ARG A 10 27.57 -3.31 47.80
N ARG A 11 28.86 -3.26 47.44
CA ARG A 11 29.31 -2.88 46.09
C ARG A 11 28.86 -3.88 45.02
N LYS A 12 28.91 -5.19 45.31
CA LYS A 12 28.42 -6.23 44.39
C LYS A 12 26.92 -6.12 44.12
N LYS A 13 26.12 -5.86 45.16
CA LYS A 13 24.67 -5.62 44.99
C LYS A 13 24.38 -4.39 44.16
N LEU A 14 25.12 -3.30 44.37
CA LEU A 14 25.01 -2.07 43.58
C LEU A 14 25.33 -2.31 42.10
N ILE A 15 26.42 -3.02 41.79
CA ILE A 15 26.81 -3.34 40.41
C ILE A 15 25.75 -4.20 39.73
N LEU A 16 25.20 -5.19 40.42
CA LEU A 16 24.09 -6.01 39.90
C LEU A 16 22.83 -5.18 39.63
N TRP A 17 22.49 -4.26 40.54
CA TRP A 17 21.34 -3.38 40.38
C TRP A 17 21.51 -2.42 39.21
N VAL A 18 22.69 -1.83 39.06
CA VAL A 18 23.02 -0.95 37.93
C VAL A 18 22.95 -1.73 36.62
N GLY A 19 23.52 -2.95 36.57
CA GLY A 19 23.42 -3.82 35.39
C GLY A 19 21.97 -4.18 35.04
N PHE A 20 21.15 -4.49 36.05
CA PHE A 20 19.73 -4.78 35.86
C PHE A 20 18.97 -3.59 35.26
N VAL A 21 19.20 -2.38 35.78
CA VAL A 21 18.59 -1.15 35.27
C VAL A 21 19.00 -0.89 33.81
N ILE A 22 20.27 -1.11 33.46
CA ILE A 22 20.75 -0.94 32.07
C ILE A 22 20.03 -1.91 31.13
N VAL A 23 19.90 -3.18 31.51
CA VAL A 23 19.18 -4.19 30.71
C VAL A 23 17.71 -3.80 30.53
N LEU A 24 17.09 -3.27 31.58
CA LEU A 24 15.69 -2.84 31.55
C LEU A 24 15.47 -1.66 30.61
N ILE A 25 16.39 -0.69 30.61
CA ILE A 25 16.38 0.45 29.68
C ILE A 25 16.58 -0.03 28.23
N ALA A 26 17.49 -0.99 27.99
CA ALA A 26 17.72 -1.55 26.67
C ALA A 26 16.50 -2.30 26.13
N LEU A 27 15.82 -3.07 26.97
CA LEU A 27 14.58 -3.75 26.58
C LEU A 27 13.45 -2.76 26.30
N ALA A 28 13.30 -1.73 27.14
CA ALA A 28 12.29 -0.68 26.95
C ALA A 28 12.53 0.12 25.65
N SER A 29 13.78 0.43 25.31
CA SER A 29 14.10 1.14 24.06
C SER A 29 13.83 0.27 22.84
N ILE A 30 14.23 -1.00 22.84
CA ILE A 30 13.91 -1.94 21.75
C ILE A 30 12.40 -2.07 21.57
N PHE A 31 11.66 -2.25 22.66
CA PHE A 31 10.20 -2.33 22.62
C PHE A 31 9.59 -1.05 22.03
N TYR A 32 10.05 0.13 22.48
CA TYR A 32 9.57 1.40 21.96
C TYR A 32 9.85 1.56 20.47
N PHE A 33 11.07 1.30 19.98
CA PHE A 33 11.40 1.50 18.56
C PHE A 33 10.76 0.46 17.63
N VAL A 34 10.68 -0.80 18.06
CA VAL A 34 10.13 -1.89 17.23
C VAL A 34 8.61 -1.89 17.21
N PHE A 35 7.95 -1.67 18.36
CA PHE A 35 6.49 -1.76 18.46
C PHE A 35 5.75 -0.41 18.39
N LEU A 36 6.32 0.68 18.92
CA LEU A 36 5.66 1.99 18.97
C LEU A 36 6.24 3.01 17.98
N GLY A 37 7.53 2.90 17.64
CA GLY A 37 8.27 3.86 16.83
C GLY A 37 8.26 3.55 15.33
N ALA A 38 7.90 2.33 14.96
CA ALA A 38 7.66 1.96 13.57
C ALA A 38 6.36 2.65 13.11
N LYS A 39 6.49 3.87 12.58
CA LYS A 39 5.44 4.45 11.75
C LYS A 39 5.11 3.39 10.68
N PRO A 40 3.83 3.05 10.47
CA PRO A 40 3.47 2.15 9.39
C PRO A 40 4.11 2.70 8.11
N PRO A 41 4.68 1.84 7.24
CA PRO A 41 5.17 2.31 5.96
C PRO A 41 4.02 3.11 5.35
N VAL A 42 4.30 4.36 4.97
CA VAL A 42 3.32 5.20 4.29
C VAL A 42 2.83 4.35 3.14
N SER A 43 1.60 3.85 3.27
CA SER A 43 0.94 3.14 2.19
C SER A 43 0.80 4.22 1.14
N GLU A 44 1.72 4.20 0.17
CA GLU A 44 1.63 5.01 -1.03
C GLU A 44 0.31 4.58 -1.66
N LYS A 45 -0.74 5.34 -1.35
CA LYS A 45 -2.02 5.21 -2.03
C LYS A 45 -1.65 5.27 -3.51
N PRO A 46 -2.13 4.32 -4.33
CA PRO A 46 -1.95 4.39 -5.77
C PRO A 46 -2.33 5.80 -6.18
N GLN A 47 -1.37 6.55 -6.73
CA GLN A 47 -1.68 7.85 -7.27
C GLN A 47 -2.74 7.59 -8.33
N GLU A 48 -3.96 8.06 -8.11
CA GLU A 48 -4.98 8.09 -9.15
C GLU A 48 -4.34 8.82 -10.32
N ALA A 49 -3.99 8.07 -11.35
CA ALA A 49 -3.49 8.62 -12.59
C ALA A 49 -4.64 9.43 -13.16
N VAL A 50 -4.68 10.73 -12.85
CA VAL A 50 -5.57 11.66 -13.51
C VAL A 50 -5.18 11.59 -14.98
N PRO A 51 -6.07 11.08 -15.86
CA PRO A 51 -5.71 10.98 -17.26
C PRO A 51 -5.37 12.38 -17.75
N VAL A 52 -4.14 12.55 -18.24
CA VAL A 52 -3.72 13.78 -18.90
C VAL A 52 -4.55 13.87 -20.18
N VAL A 53 -5.69 14.56 -20.10
CA VAL A 53 -6.50 14.88 -21.26
C VAL A 53 -5.64 15.80 -22.12
N SER A 54 -5.01 15.25 -23.16
CA SER A 54 -4.20 16.03 -24.08
C SER A 54 -5.07 17.14 -24.68
N GLU A 55 -4.52 18.33 -24.86
CA GLU A 55 -5.25 19.47 -25.44
C GLU A 55 -5.77 19.19 -26.86
N GLU A 56 -5.25 18.14 -27.52
CA GLU A 56 -5.74 17.65 -28.80
C GLU A 56 -7.18 17.10 -28.72
N LEU A 57 -7.57 16.48 -27.60
CA LEU A 57 -8.94 16.01 -27.38
C LEU A 57 -9.94 17.17 -27.23
N LYS A 58 -9.50 18.35 -26.79
CA LYS A 58 -10.36 19.54 -26.71
C LYS A 58 -10.76 20.08 -28.10
N LYS A 59 -10.03 19.69 -29.15
CA LYS A 59 -10.29 20.10 -30.54
C LYS A 59 -11.00 19.01 -31.36
N LEU A 60 -11.41 17.91 -30.73
CA LEU A 60 -12.13 16.84 -31.41
C LEU A 60 -13.55 17.33 -31.73
N ASP A 61 -13.75 17.80 -32.95
CA ASP A 61 -15.05 18.19 -33.46
C ASP A 61 -15.73 16.98 -34.13
N ILE A 62 -16.78 16.48 -33.50
CA ILE A 62 -17.51 15.30 -34.00
C ILE A 62 -18.54 15.78 -35.02
N LYS A 63 -18.35 15.37 -36.29
CA LYS A 63 -19.27 15.67 -37.39
C LYS A 63 -20.50 14.76 -37.36
N TRP A 64 -21.46 15.13 -36.52
CA TRP A 64 -22.71 14.39 -36.34
C TRP A 64 -23.60 14.34 -37.58
N GLU A 65 -23.36 15.21 -38.57
CA GLU A 65 -24.08 15.23 -39.84
C GLU A 65 -23.94 13.91 -40.61
N ILE A 66 -22.81 13.21 -40.44
CA ILE A 66 -22.55 11.93 -41.11
C ILE A 66 -23.57 10.87 -40.66
N LEU A 67 -24.00 10.90 -39.40
CA LEU A 67 -24.98 9.93 -38.88
C LEU A 67 -26.41 10.15 -39.40
N LYS A 68 -26.68 11.28 -40.07
CA LYS A 68 -28.00 11.58 -40.65
C LYS A 68 -28.20 10.94 -42.02
N ASP A 69 -27.14 10.44 -42.65
CA ASP A 69 -27.20 9.73 -43.93
C ASP A 69 -28.03 8.44 -43.79
N GLU A 70 -28.90 8.19 -44.76
CA GLU A 70 -29.84 7.07 -44.79
C GLU A 70 -29.16 5.72 -44.58
N ARG A 71 -27.89 5.59 -45.01
CA ARG A 71 -27.08 4.37 -44.83
C ARG A 71 -26.84 4.03 -43.36
N PHE A 72 -26.74 5.03 -42.48
CA PHE A 72 -26.56 4.81 -41.05
C PHE A 72 -27.89 4.66 -40.30
N GLN A 73 -28.97 5.24 -40.82
CA GLN A 73 -30.31 5.02 -40.28
C GLN A 73 -30.83 3.61 -40.61
N ALA A 74 -30.36 3.01 -41.69
CA ALA A 74 -30.64 1.64 -42.08
C ALA A 74 -29.83 0.60 -41.28
N LEU A 75 -28.91 1.02 -40.39
CA LEU A 75 -28.20 0.09 -39.52
C LEU A 75 -29.17 -0.49 -38.50
N GLU A 76 -29.32 -1.80 -38.53
CA GLU A 76 -30.13 -2.54 -37.58
C GLU A 76 -29.52 -2.41 -36.18
N SER A 77 -30.25 -1.78 -35.26
CA SER A 77 -29.88 -1.80 -33.85
C SER A 77 -30.14 -3.21 -33.34
N PHE A 78 -29.11 -3.96 -32.96
CA PHE A 78 -29.28 -5.25 -32.30
C PHE A 78 -29.61 -4.99 -30.81
N PRO A 79 -30.87 -5.14 -30.38
CA PRO A 79 -31.26 -4.85 -29.01
C PRO A 79 -30.82 -5.96 -28.03
N ASP A 80 -30.44 -7.13 -28.55
CA ASP A 80 -30.03 -8.30 -27.80
C ASP A 80 -28.51 -8.54 -27.87
N ILE A 81 -27.75 -7.63 -27.26
CA ILE A 81 -26.47 -8.01 -26.62
C ILE A 81 -26.70 -8.42 -25.15
N SER A 82 -27.96 -8.69 -24.81
CA SER A 82 -28.40 -9.24 -23.54
C SER A 82 -27.73 -10.61 -23.36
N SER A 83 -26.69 -10.62 -22.52
CA SER A 83 -25.82 -11.75 -22.20
C SER A 83 -24.90 -12.24 -23.33
N LEU A 84 -23.86 -11.45 -23.64
CA LEU A 84 -22.55 -12.09 -23.65
C LEU A 84 -22.37 -12.67 -22.26
N THR A 85 -22.70 -13.94 -22.07
CA THR A 85 -22.34 -14.70 -20.89
C THR A 85 -20.83 -14.50 -20.75
N VAL A 86 -20.42 -13.68 -19.78
CA VAL A 86 -19.03 -13.61 -19.37
C VAL A 86 -18.78 -14.94 -18.67
N GLU A 87 -18.68 -16.02 -19.46
CA GLU A 87 -17.96 -17.18 -18.98
C GLU A 87 -16.56 -16.66 -18.67
N GLU A 88 -16.15 -16.82 -17.41
CA GLU A 88 -14.83 -16.51 -16.87
C GLU A 88 -13.75 -17.39 -17.56
N SER A 89 -13.63 -17.30 -18.87
CA SER A 89 -12.63 -18.04 -19.65
C SER A 89 -11.73 -17.04 -20.36
N GLY A 90 -11.04 -16.28 -19.52
CA GLY A 90 -9.96 -15.40 -19.93
C GLY A 90 -9.07 -15.15 -18.72
N ARG A 91 -7.75 -15.25 -18.90
CA ARG A 91 -6.84 -14.80 -17.86
C ARG A 91 -7.06 -13.31 -17.65
N GLU A 92 -7.35 -12.90 -16.41
CA GLU A 92 -7.45 -11.47 -16.05
C GLU A 92 -6.22 -10.69 -16.50
N ASN A 93 -5.05 -11.35 -16.52
CA ASN A 93 -3.80 -10.81 -17.03
C ASN A 93 -3.12 -11.81 -17.99
N PRO A 94 -2.99 -11.50 -19.30
CA PRO A 94 -2.35 -12.36 -20.28
C PRO A 94 -0.81 -12.36 -20.21
N PHE A 95 -0.17 -11.55 -19.36
CA PHE A 95 1.29 -11.38 -19.33
C PHE A 95 2.04 -12.20 -18.27
N VAL A 96 1.34 -12.99 -17.45
CA VAL A 96 1.99 -13.92 -16.50
C VAL A 96 2.42 -15.21 -17.24
N PRO A 97 3.68 -15.68 -17.15
CA PRO A 97 4.04 -16.98 -17.71
C PRO A 97 3.41 -18.14 -16.90
N TYR A 98 3.23 -19.31 -17.53
CA TYR A 98 2.74 -20.55 -16.90
C TYR A 98 3.81 -21.24 -16.04
#